data_AF-A0A1S6H1S9-F1
#
_entry.id   AF-A0A1S6H1S9-F1
#
_cell.length_a   1.000
_cell.length_b   1.000
_cell.length_c   1.000
_cell.angle_alpha   90.00
_cell.angle_beta   90.00
_cell.angle_gamma   90.00
#
_symmetry.space_group_name_H-M   'P 1'
#
loop_
_entity.id
_entity.type
_entity.pdbx_description
1 polymer ?
#
loop_
_entity_poly.entity_id
_entity_poly.type
_entity_poly.pdbx_seq_one_letter_code
_entity_poly.pdbx_strand_id
1 'polypeptide(L)' 'MARKKFPMLALILLIFAVVWFASEFYNLNINLPWIPLILIVIALGMIINRYTA' A
#
# COMPACT_ATOMS: atom_id res chain seq x y z
N MET A 1 14.78 23.85 7.18
CA MET A 1 14.29 22.75 6.31
C MET A 1 14.03 21.53 7.17
N ALA A 2 12.77 21.21 7.46
CA ALA A 2 12.44 19.97 8.18
C ALA A 2 12.85 18.78 7.30
N ARG A 3 13.72 17.89 7.80
CA ARG A 3 14.07 16.67 7.07
C ARG A 3 12.79 15.84 6.95
N LYS A 4 12.23 15.75 5.76
CA LYS A 4 11.13 14.82 5.46
C LYS A 4 11.65 13.38 5.65
N LYS A 5 11.61 12.84 6.89
CA LYS A 5 11.92 11.43 7.24
C LYS A 5 11.12 10.44 6.39
N PHE A 6 11.77 9.73 5.47
CA PHE A 6 11.17 8.75 4.55
C PHE A 6 9.97 7.99 5.15
N PRO A 7 8.83 7.83 4.43
CA PRO A 7 7.62 7.24 4.97
C PRO A 7 7.74 5.72 5.01
N MET A 8 8.62 5.24 5.87
CA MET A 8 8.97 3.82 5.96
C MET A 8 7.76 2.97 6.28
N LEU A 9 6.87 3.45 7.17
CA LEU A 9 5.61 2.79 7.49
C LEU A 9 4.69 2.65 6.28
N ALA A 10 4.47 3.72 5.52
CA ALA A 10 3.59 3.68 4.35
C ALA A 10 4.17 2.79 3.24
N LEU A 11 5.50 2.77 3.08
CA LEU A 11 6.17 1.90 2.12
C LEU A 11 6.04 0.42 2.51
N ILE A 12 6.29 0.07 3.78
CA ILE A 12 6.13 -1.31 4.28
C ILE A 12 4.69 -1.77 4.09
N LEU A 13 3.71 -0.92 4.42
CA LEU A 13 2.29 -1.21 4.28
C LEU A 13 1.90 -1.42 2.81
N LEU A 14 2.45 -0.61 1.89
CA LEU A 14 2.28 -0.79 0.44
C LEU A 14 2.83 -2.14 -0.02
N ILE A 15 4.07 -2.48 0.35
CA ILE A 15 4.71 -3.74 -0.05
C ILE A 15 3.89 -4.92 0.45
N PHE A 16 3.46 -4.89 1.71
CA PHE A 16 2.67 -5.96 2.30
C PHE A 16 1.33 -6.14 1.58
N ALA A 17 0.63 -5.04 1.29
CA ALA A 17 -0.65 -5.08 0.59
C ALA A 17 -0.53 -5.59 -0.85
N VAL A 18 0.54 -5.21 -1.57
CA VAL A 18 0.81 -5.68 -2.93
C VAL A 18 1.16 -7.17 -2.95
N VAL A 19 2.03 -7.62 -2.03
CA VAL A 19 2.39 -9.04 -1.92
C VAL A 19 1.16 -9.89 -1.60
N TRP A 20 0.33 -9.44 -0.65
CA TRP A 20 -0.93 -10.12 -0.33
C TRP A 20 -1.86 -10.16 -1.54
N PHE A 21 -2.07 -9.03 -2.22
CA PHE A 21 -2.90 -8.97 -3.42
C PHE A 21 -2.42 -9.95 -4.50
N ALA A 22 -1.11 -10.06 -4.70
CA ALA A 22 -0.52 -11.01 -5.65
C ALA A 22 -0.72 -12.48 -5.21
N SER A 23 -0.63 -12.78 -3.92
CA SER A 23 -0.89 -14.13 -3.38
C SER A 23 -2.35 -14.57 -3.58
N GLU A 24 -3.31 -13.66 -3.43
CA GLU A 24 -4.73 -13.95 -3.71
C GLU A 24 -4.97 -14.23 -5.20
N PHE A 25 -4.29 -13.49 -6.09
CA PHE A 25 -4.35 -13.73 -7.53
C PHE A 25 -3.79 -15.11 -7.92
N TYR A 26 -2.72 -15.56 -7.25
CA TYR A 26 -2.15 -16.89 -7.48
C TYR A 26 -3.09 -18.02 -7.01
N ASN A 27 -3.89 -17.78 -5.97
CA ASN A 27 -4.86 -18.75 -5.44
C ASN A 27 -6.11 -18.97 -6.33
N LEU A 28 -6.12 -18.47 -7.58
CA LEU A 28 -7.17 -18.66 -8.59
C LEU A 28 -8.60 -18.33 -8.11
N ASN A 29 -8.73 -17.56 -7.03
CA ASN A 29 -10.01 -16.99 -6.63
C ASN A 29 -10.24 -15.73 -7.47
N ILE A 30 -11.22 -15.78 -8.37
CA ILE A 30 -11.66 -14.62 -9.19
C ILE A 30 -12.29 -13.52 -8.31
N ASN A 31 -12.46 -13.78 -7.01
CA ASN A 31 -12.88 -12.78 -6.05
C ASN A 31 -11.75 -11.78 -5.80
N LEU A 32 -11.93 -10.57 -6.34
CA LEU A 32 -11.03 -9.45 -6.08
C LEU A 32 -10.94 -9.20 -4.57
N PRO A 33 -9.75 -9.30 -3.95
CA PRO A 33 -9.60 -9.14 -2.51
C PRO A 33 -9.68 -7.66 -2.14
N TRP A 34 -10.84 -7.23 -1.64
CA TRP A 34 -11.12 -5.84 -1.29
C TRP A 34 -10.21 -5.28 -0.19
N ILE A 35 -9.81 -6.12 0.77
CA ILE A 35 -8.97 -5.72 1.91
C ILE A 35 -7.58 -5.23 1.45
N PRO A 36 -6.77 -6.02 0.73
CA PRO A 36 -5.49 -5.55 0.23
C PRO A 36 -5.63 -4.38 -0.76
N LEU A 37 -6.71 -4.31 -1.54
CA LEU A 37 -6.98 -3.16 -2.42
C LEU A 37 -7.10 -1.85 -1.62
N ILE A 38 -7.91 -1.83 -0.55
CA ILE A 38 -8.09 -0.65 0.30
C ILE A 38 -6.77 -0.26 0.97
N LEU A 39 -5.98 -1.24 1.42
CA LEU A 39 -4.66 -0.99 2.02
C LEU A 39 -3.70 -0.31 1.03
N ILE A 40 -3.69 -0.71 -0.25
CA ILE A 40 -2.90 -0.06 -1.29
C ILE A 40 -3.32 1.41 -1.44
N VAL A 41 -4.62 1.69 -1.50
CA VAL A 41 -5.14 3.07 -1.64
C VAL A 41 -4.75 3.94 -0.45
N ILE A 42 -4.88 3.43 0.78
CA ILE A 42 -4.49 4.15 2.00
C ILE A 42 -2.97 4.40 2.04
N ALA A 43 -2.16 3.41 1.68
CA ALA A 43 -0.71 3.54 1.60
C ALA A 43 -0.29 4.61 0.58
N LEU A 44 -0.91 4.60 -0.61
CA LEU A 44 -0.69 5.62 -1.63
C LEU A 44 -1.11 7.00 -1.14
N GLY A 45 -2.26 7.13 -0.49
CA GLY A 45 -2.72 8.39 0.11
C GLY A 45 -1.72 8.94 1.13
N MET A 46 -1.18 8.09 2.00
CA MET A 46 -0.15 8.48 2.98
C MET A 46 1.16 8.92 2.32
N ILE A 47 1.58 8.22 1.25
CA ILE A 47 2.78 8.57 0.48
C ILE A 47 2.56 9.92 -0.18
N ILE A 48 1.50 10.08 -0.98
CA ILE A 48 1.19 11.30 -1.73
C ILE A 48 1.05 12.51 -0.80
N ASN A 49 0.26 12.40 0.28
CA ASN A 49 0.08 13.48 1.24
C ASN A 49 1.42 13.98 1.79
N ARG A 50 2.40 13.09 1.96
CA ARG A 50 3.71 13.45 2.50
C ARG A 50 4.68 14.06 1.47
N TYR A 51 4.52 13.73 0.19
CA TYR A 51 5.27 14.39 -0.88
C TYR A 51 4.65 15.75 -1.23
N THR A 52 3.33 15.89 -1.11
CA THR A 52 2.58 17.12 -1.40
C THR A 52 2.57 18.14 -0.24
N ALA A 53 2.45 17.71 1.01
CA ALA A 53 2.53 18.57 2.21
C ALA A 53 3.97 18.72 2.71
#